data_AF-A0A2Z4ILK2-F1
#
_entry.id   AF-A0A2Z4ILK2-F1
#
_cell.length_a   1.000
_cell.length_b   1.000
_cell.length_c   1.000
_cell.angle_alpha   90.00
_cell.angle_beta   90.00
_cell.angle_gamma   90.00
#
_symmetry.space_group_name_H-M   'P 1'
#
loop_
_entity.id
_entity.type
_entity.pdbx_description
1 polymer ?
#
loop_
_entity_poly.entity_id
_entity_poly.type
_entity_poly.pdbx_seq_one_letter_code
_entity_poly.pdbx_strand_id
1 'polypeptide(L)'
;MKLIVCMSVIAAVFLASCNDKRDKKEVSGQATSQAEEVMPDIDGVSELQTPPEEAERNEIAEGDLPDEVINMLENDSLLSALQLKKVHKIQKGGDIYYDLAFITDEEETMMVSVSEEGEVLEY
;
A
#
# COMPACT_ATOMS: atom_id res chain seq x y z
N MET A 1 8.41 16.98 -43.11
CA MET A 1 7.02 17.48 -43.18
C MET A 1 6.55 17.74 -41.76
N LYS A 2 6.11 18.97 -41.47
CA LYS A 2 5.46 19.36 -40.21
C LYS A 2 3.95 19.22 -40.40
N LEU A 3 3.24 18.58 -39.47
CA LEU A 3 1.84 18.87 -39.20
C LEU A 3 1.57 18.69 -37.70
N ILE A 4 1.28 19.83 -37.07
CA ILE A 4 0.74 20.02 -35.73
C ILE A 4 -0.78 19.99 -35.88
N VAL A 5 -1.51 19.31 -34.99
CA VAL A 5 -2.92 19.63 -34.72
C VAL A 5 -3.14 19.60 -33.21
N CYS A 6 -3.57 20.75 -32.70
CA CYS A 6 -3.87 21.08 -31.32
C CYS A 6 -5.34 20.78 -30.94
N MET A 7 -5.63 20.97 -29.65
CA MET A 7 -6.92 21.27 -29.01
C MET A 7 -7.84 20.06 -28.75
N SER A 8 -8.47 19.88 -27.58
CA SER A 8 -8.95 20.82 -26.55
C SER A 8 -9.30 20.00 -25.28
N VAL A 9 -8.75 20.30 -24.09
CA VAL A 9 -9.34 21.01 -22.92
C VAL A 9 -10.84 20.74 -22.61
N ILE A 10 -11.08 20.50 -21.30
CA ILE A 10 -12.25 20.81 -20.44
C ILE A 10 -13.17 19.63 -20.05
N ALA A 11 -13.15 19.28 -18.75
CA ALA A 11 -14.30 19.31 -17.82
C ALA A 11 -13.88 18.64 -16.49
N ALA A 12 -13.46 19.39 -15.47
CA ALA A 12 -14.29 20.05 -14.45
C ALA A 12 -15.07 19.08 -13.52
N VAL A 13 -14.46 18.88 -12.35
CA VAL A 13 -14.99 18.58 -11.00
C VAL A 13 -16.52 18.50 -10.84
N PHE A 14 -16.99 17.38 -10.29
CA PHE A 14 -18.23 17.32 -9.50
C PHE A 14 -17.95 16.66 -8.14
N LEU A 15 -17.78 17.50 -7.11
CA LEU A 15 -17.97 17.15 -5.70
C LEU A 15 -19.21 17.90 -5.22
N ALA A 16 -20.26 17.15 -4.86
CA ALA A 16 -21.42 17.56 -4.06
C ALA A 16 -22.29 16.31 -3.90
N SER A 17 -23.02 16.02 -2.84
CA SER A 17 -23.19 16.55 -1.49
C SER A 17 -24.21 15.59 -0.84
N CYS A 18 -24.17 15.50 0.49
CA CYS A 18 -25.11 14.77 1.35
C CYS A 18 -26.60 14.96 0.99
N ASN A 19 -27.39 13.90 1.14
CA ASN A 19 -28.85 13.94 1.30
C ASN A 19 -29.24 12.72 2.19
N ASP A 20 -29.46 12.85 3.50
CA ASP A 20 -30.65 13.35 4.22
C ASP A 20 -31.63 12.21 4.61
N LYS A 21 -31.94 12.18 5.91
CA LYS A 21 -33.21 11.84 6.59
C LYS A 21 -33.52 10.45 7.19
N ARG A 22 -33.90 10.55 8.48
CA ARG A 22 -34.87 9.78 9.31
C ARG A 22 -34.25 8.60 10.08
N ASP A 23 -34.45 8.44 11.38
CA ASP A 23 -35.71 8.60 12.12
C ASP A 23 -35.57 9.24 13.52
N LYS A 24 -36.64 9.94 13.90
CA LYS A 24 -36.94 10.41 15.26
C LYS A 24 -37.53 9.27 16.09
N LYS A 25 -37.19 9.19 17.38
CA LYS A 25 -38.18 8.82 18.40
C LYS A 25 -37.90 9.58 19.71
N GLU A 26 -38.89 10.37 20.08
CA GLU A 26 -39.00 11.16 21.30
C GLU A 26 -39.17 10.28 22.54
N VAL A 27 -38.58 10.67 23.68
CA VAL A 27 -39.24 10.59 24.99
C VAL A 27 -38.90 11.84 25.81
N SER A 28 -39.98 12.49 26.21
CA SER A 28 -40.14 13.66 27.09
C SER A 28 -39.58 13.45 28.51
N GLY A 29 -38.97 14.49 29.08
CA GLY A 29 -38.65 14.54 30.51
C GLY A 29 -37.94 15.82 30.92
N GLN A 30 -38.66 16.68 31.64
CA GLN A 30 -38.34 18.05 32.04
C GLN A 30 -37.43 18.12 33.28
N ALA A 31 -36.57 19.16 33.32
CA ALA A 31 -35.82 19.71 34.47
C ALA A 31 -34.71 18.80 35.05
N THR A 32 -33.51 19.24 35.43
CA THR A 32 -33.11 20.48 36.11
C THR A 32 -31.65 20.81 35.79
N SER A 33 -31.35 22.10 35.67
CA SER A 33 -29.99 22.64 35.75
C SER A 33 -29.30 22.20 37.04
N GLN A 34 -28.16 21.53 36.91
CA GLN A 34 -27.06 21.58 37.88
C GLN A 34 -25.77 21.39 37.09
N ALA A 35 -25.11 22.51 36.84
CA ALA A 35 -23.73 22.56 36.41
C ALA A 35 -22.88 22.13 37.61
N GLU A 36 -22.50 20.86 37.63
CA GLU A 36 -21.40 20.37 38.44
C GLU A 36 -20.20 20.32 37.49
N GLU A 37 -19.20 21.16 37.77
CA GLU A 37 -17.94 21.19 37.01
C GLU A 37 -17.20 19.86 37.23
N VAL A 38 -17.50 18.89 36.38
CA VAL A 38 -16.67 17.69 36.26
C VAL A 38 -15.44 18.10 35.46
N MET A 39 -14.35 18.41 36.17
CA MET A 39 -13.03 18.46 35.56
C MET A 39 -12.77 17.10 34.90
N PRO A 40 -12.50 17.03 33.59
CA PRO A 40 -12.16 15.76 32.97
C PRO A 40 -10.81 15.30 33.52
N ASP A 41 -10.78 14.11 34.12
CA ASP A 41 -9.54 13.42 34.47
C ASP A 41 -8.75 13.16 33.19
N ILE A 42 -7.79 14.04 32.93
CA ILE A 42 -6.75 13.86 31.92
C ILE A 42 -5.69 12.88 32.43
N ASP A 43 -6.11 11.64 32.75
CA ASP A 43 -5.20 10.50 32.91
C ASP A 43 -5.22 9.62 31.64
N GLY A 44 -5.19 10.29 30.49
CA GLY A 44 -5.06 9.66 29.20
C GLY A 44 -3.73 10.07 28.60
N VAL A 45 -2.64 9.40 28.99
CA VAL A 45 -1.44 9.35 28.15
C VAL A 45 -1.91 8.72 26.84
N SER A 46 -2.29 9.57 25.87
CA SER A 46 -2.55 9.10 24.51
C SER A 46 -1.24 8.53 24.03
N GLU A 47 -1.17 7.20 23.93
CA GLU A 47 -0.11 6.50 23.24
C GLU A 47 -0.05 7.11 21.83
N LEU A 48 0.93 7.99 21.61
CA LEU A 48 1.27 8.50 20.30
C LEU A 48 1.69 7.29 19.47
N GLN A 49 0.71 6.74 18.73
CA GLN A 49 0.98 5.74 17.72
C GLN A 49 1.89 6.42 16.70
N THR A 50 3.17 6.05 16.70
CA THR A 50 4.08 6.42 15.62
C THR A 50 3.46 5.91 14.33
N PRO A 51 3.35 6.74 13.27
CA PRO A 51 2.90 6.27 11.98
C PRO A 51 3.68 5.00 11.61
N PRO A 52 3.03 3.95 11.08
CA PRO A 52 3.74 2.77 10.63
C PRO A 52 4.81 3.21 9.64
N GLU A 53 6.04 2.71 9.81
CA GLU A 53 7.14 2.99 8.90
C GLU A 53 6.72 2.51 7.51
N GLU A 54 6.47 3.46 6.60
CA GLU A 54 6.08 3.16 5.23
C GLU A 54 7.28 2.55 4.50
N ALA A 55 7.12 1.33 4.01
CA ALA A 55 8.14 0.70 3.18
C ALA A 55 8.22 1.41 1.82
N GLU A 56 9.41 1.82 1.41
CA GLU A 56 9.63 2.39 0.09
C GLU A 56 9.65 1.26 -0.94
N ARG A 57 8.83 1.36 -2.00
CA ARG A 57 8.71 0.33 -3.04
C ARG A 57 8.94 0.93 -4.42
N ASN A 58 9.98 0.45 -5.09
CA ASN A 58 10.41 0.93 -6.41
C ASN A 58 10.47 -0.21 -7.41
N GLU A 59 9.85 -0.07 -8.57
CA GLU A 59 10.01 -1.02 -9.70
C GLU A 59 11.42 -0.83 -10.30
N ILE A 60 12.16 -1.92 -10.47
CA ILE A 60 13.54 -1.92 -11.01
C ILE A 60 13.63 -2.91 -12.18
N ALA A 61 14.70 -2.83 -12.97
CA ALA A 61 14.95 -3.83 -14.01
C ALA A 61 15.56 -5.11 -13.40
N GLU A 62 15.38 -6.25 -14.07
CA GLU A 62 15.99 -7.52 -13.67
C GLU A 62 17.52 -7.44 -13.57
N GLY A 63 18.16 -6.69 -14.48
CA GLY A 63 19.62 -6.48 -14.46
C GLY A 63 20.12 -5.60 -13.31
N ASP A 64 19.22 -5.00 -12.52
CA ASP A 64 19.56 -4.23 -11.31
C ASP A 64 19.45 -5.09 -10.04
N LEU A 65 19.14 -6.38 -10.17
CA LEU A 65 19.15 -7.34 -9.05
C LEU A 65 20.59 -7.63 -8.58
N PRO A 66 20.79 -7.89 -7.28
CA PRO A 66 22.06 -8.42 -6.77
C PRO A 66 22.40 -9.76 -7.42
N ASP A 67 23.71 -10.01 -7.61
CA ASP A 67 24.20 -11.26 -8.23
C ASP A 67 23.70 -12.49 -7.45
N GLU A 68 23.59 -12.39 -6.13
CA GLU A 68 23.12 -13.42 -5.22
C GLU A 68 21.64 -13.80 -5.49
N VAL A 69 20.80 -12.80 -5.76
CA VAL A 69 19.40 -13.02 -6.13
C VAL A 69 19.32 -13.64 -7.53
N ILE A 70 20.10 -13.13 -8.49
CA ILE A 70 20.16 -13.70 -9.84
C ILE A 70 20.60 -15.17 -9.80
N ASN A 71 21.67 -15.46 -9.05
CA ASN A 71 22.16 -16.82 -8.87
C ASN A 71 21.10 -17.72 -8.22
N MET A 72 20.35 -17.23 -7.23
CA MET A 72 19.26 -18.01 -6.65
C MET A 72 18.20 -18.33 -7.72
N LEU A 73 17.79 -17.35 -8.52
CA LEU A 73 16.77 -17.55 -9.56
C LEU A 73 17.20 -18.57 -10.62
N GLU A 74 18.47 -18.57 -11.01
CA GLU A 74 19.00 -19.52 -11.98
C GLU A 74 19.15 -20.94 -11.42
N ASN A 75 19.43 -21.07 -10.12
CA ASN A 75 19.64 -22.36 -9.47
C ASN A 75 18.35 -22.98 -8.92
N ASP A 76 17.31 -22.19 -8.68
CA ASP A 76 16.03 -22.69 -8.19
C ASP A 76 15.26 -23.41 -9.33
N SER A 77 14.91 -24.67 -9.10
CA SER A 77 14.28 -25.51 -10.12
C SER A 77 12.86 -25.07 -10.49
N LEU A 78 12.16 -24.38 -9.59
CA LEU A 78 10.82 -23.86 -9.85
C LEU A 78 10.92 -22.51 -10.56
N LEU A 79 11.67 -21.57 -10.00
CA LEU A 79 11.69 -20.18 -10.47
C LEU A 79 12.41 -20.03 -11.81
N SER A 80 13.47 -20.80 -12.07
CA SER A 80 14.19 -20.79 -13.35
C SER A 80 13.32 -21.20 -14.55
N ALA A 81 12.23 -21.93 -14.31
CA ALA A 81 11.29 -22.34 -15.36
C ALA A 81 10.23 -21.27 -15.65
N LEU A 82 10.07 -20.27 -14.78
CA LEU A 82 9.03 -19.27 -14.86
C LEU A 82 9.51 -17.99 -15.54
N GLN A 83 8.58 -17.29 -16.20
CA GLN A 83 8.88 -16.00 -16.81
C GLN A 83 8.79 -14.88 -15.75
N LEU A 84 9.91 -14.25 -15.42
CA LEU A 84 9.92 -13.05 -14.60
C LEU A 84 9.26 -11.89 -15.35
N LYS A 85 8.27 -11.26 -14.71
CA LYS A 85 7.44 -10.18 -15.26
C LYS A 85 7.82 -8.83 -14.70
N LYS A 86 8.04 -8.76 -13.39
CA LYS A 86 8.34 -7.52 -12.66
C LYS A 86 9.23 -7.78 -11.46
N VAL A 87 10.02 -6.78 -11.12
CA VAL A 87 10.86 -6.74 -9.92
C VAL A 87 10.56 -5.45 -9.18
N HIS A 88 10.30 -5.55 -7.87
CA HIS A 88 10.23 -4.38 -7.01
C HIS A 88 11.26 -4.48 -5.89
N LYS A 89 12.07 -3.44 -5.76
CA LYS A 89 12.93 -3.23 -4.60
C LYS A 89 12.10 -2.62 -3.48
N ILE A 90 12.15 -3.23 -2.30
CA ILE A 90 11.49 -2.77 -1.09
C ILE A 90 12.56 -2.40 -0.08
N GLN A 91 12.48 -1.19 0.48
CA GLN A 91 13.32 -0.77 1.59
C GLN A 91 12.46 -0.51 2.83
N LYS A 92 12.74 -1.24 3.92
CA LYS A 92 11.95 -1.18 5.15
C LYS A 92 12.85 -1.40 6.36
N GLY A 93 12.90 -0.45 7.31
CA GLY A 93 13.69 -0.61 8.53
C GLY A 93 15.21 -0.67 8.30
N GLY A 94 15.69 -0.21 7.14
CA GLY A 94 17.09 -0.36 6.72
C GLY A 94 17.40 -1.63 5.94
N ASP A 95 16.49 -2.59 5.93
CA ASP A 95 16.62 -3.84 5.17
C ASP A 95 16.10 -3.67 3.73
N ILE A 96 16.69 -4.43 2.81
CA ILE A 96 16.32 -4.46 1.40
C ILE A 96 15.76 -5.83 1.05
N TYR A 97 14.62 -5.82 0.37
CA TYR A 97 13.96 -7.00 -0.16
C TYR A 97 13.60 -6.81 -1.63
N TYR A 98 13.36 -7.90 -2.32
CA TYR A 98 12.98 -7.95 -3.72
C TYR A 98 11.71 -8.77 -3.89
N ASP A 99 10.64 -8.12 -4.32
CA ASP A 99 9.40 -8.77 -4.75
C ASP A 99 9.49 -9.08 -6.25
N LEU A 100 9.51 -10.36 -6.56
CA LEU A 100 9.64 -10.91 -7.90
C LEU A 100 8.30 -11.47 -8.36
N ALA A 101 7.76 -10.92 -9.45
CA ALA A 101 6.50 -11.37 -10.01
C ALA A 101 6.76 -12.30 -11.20
N PHE A 102 6.35 -13.56 -11.09
CA PHE A 102 6.48 -14.57 -12.14
C PHE A 102 5.15 -14.87 -12.80
N ILE A 103 5.17 -15.20 -14.09
CA ILE A 103 4.02 -15.75 -14.81
C ILE A 103 4.11 -17.28 -14.75
N THR A 104 3.04 -17.91 -14.27
CA THR A 104 2.91 -19.38 -14.27
C THR A 104 2.41 -19.90 -15.62
N ASP A 105 2.50 -21.21 -15.81
CA ASP A 105 1.93 -21.94 -16.94
C ASP A 105 0.40 -21.81 -17.05
N GLU A 106 -0.27 -21.48 -15.95
CA GLU A 106 -1.71 -21.18 -15.89
C GLU A 106 -2.04 -19.69 -16.18
N GLU A 107 -1.04 -18.91 -16.63
CA GLU A 107 -1.13 -17.45 -16.85
C GLU A 107 -1.44 -16.64 -15.56
N GLU A 108 -1.24 -17.24 -14.39
CA GLU A 108 -1.37 -16.56 -13.11
C GLU A 108 -0.08 -15.84 -12.72
N THR A 109 -0.16 -14.91 -11.76
CA THR A 109 1.01 -14.21 -11.24
C THR A 109 1.37 -14.74 -9.86
N MET A 110 2.55 -15.36 -9.75
CA MET A 110 3.16 -15.76 -8.48
C MET A 110 4.08 -14.64 -7.99
N MET A 111 4.05 -14.34 -6.69
CA MET A 111 4.86 -13.29 -6.07
C MET A 111 5.84 -13.94 -5.11
N VAL A 112 7.14 -13.78 -5.35
CA VAL A 112 8.18 -14.33 -4.49
C VAL A 112 8.95 -13.18 -3.87
N SER A 113 9.02 -13.14 -2.54
CA SER A 113 9.81 -12.14 -1.82
C SER A 113 11.15 -12.73 -1.41
N VAL A 114 12.23 -12.03 -1.72
CA VAL A 114 13.61 -12.49 -1.55
C VAL A 114 14.43 -11.42 -0.81
N SER A 115 15.36 -11.83 0.05
CA SER A 115 16.34 -10.93 0.66
C SER A 115 17.42 -10.48 -0.33
N GLU A 116 18.21 -9.47 0.04
CA GLU A 116 19.38 -9.06 -0.75
C GLU A 116 20.43 -10.17 -0.93
N GLU A 117 20.48 -11.14 -0.02
CA GLU A 117 21.39 -12.29 -0.07
C GLU A 117 20.84 -13.47 -0.89
N GLY A 118 19.67 -13.32 -1.53
CA GLY A 118 19.05 -14.39 -2.31
C GLY A 118 18.30 -15.42 -1.46
N GLU A 119 17.99 -15.15 -0.19
CA GLU A 119 17.15 -16.03 0.62
C GLU A 119 15.67 -15.80 0.31
N VAL A 120 14.93 -16.87 0.00
CA VAL A 120 13.48 -16.79 -0.23
C VAL A 120 12.76 -16.65 1.11
N LEU A 121 11.96 -15.60 1.23
CA LEU A 121 11.20 -15.26 2.43
C LEU A 121 9.75 -15.73 2.32
N GLU A 122 9.13 -15.58 1.14
CA GLU A 122 7.72 -15.88 0.89
C GLU A 122 7.48 -16.25 -0.58
N TYR A 123 6.47 -17.09 -0.84
CA TYR A 123 6.01 -17.56 -2.16
C TYR A 123 4.53 -17.24 -2.39
#